data_AF-A0A7Y6AP19-F1
#
_entry.id   AF-A0A7Y6AP19-F1
#
_cell.length_a   1.000
_cell.length_b   1.000
_cell.length_c   1.000
_cell.angle_alpha   90.00
_cell.angle_beta   90.00
_cell.angle_gamma   90.00
#
_symmetry.space_group_name_H-M   'P 1'
#
loop_
_entity.id
_entity.type
_entity.pdbx_description
1 polymer ?
#
loop_
_entity_poly.entity_id
_entity_poly.type
_entity_poly.pdbx_seq_one_letter_code
_entity_poly.pdbx_strand_id
1 'polypeptide(L)'
;MPDQTFIPELVDVDFPSYRSWLGLGNREVPVDASALTAALNAGTTETFTRDNDGVAYDVSRLSITSRGVEVGSSDDPDALVIGVNRAFLLDALGTGDQLTLGLDDPIAPLAIRNPDRDGTLSILMPVRLDQPV
;
A
#
# COMPACT_ATOMS: atom_id res chain seq x y z
N MET A 1 36.10 18.84 -4.09
CA MET A 1 34.77 18.83 -3.44
C MET A 1 34.98 19.41 -2.05
N PRO A 2 34.38 20.55 -1.67
CA PRO A 2 34.51 21.06 -0.31
C PRO A 2 33.84 20.08 0.66
N ASP A 3 34.41 19.97 1.86
CA ASP A 3 33.88 19.17 2.96
C ASP A 3 32.66 19.89 3.53
N GLN A 4 31.46 19.31 3.38
CA GLN A 4 30.22 19.86 3.92
C GLN A 4 29.86 19.10 5.20
N THR A 5 29.92 19.79 6.34
CA THR A 5 29.45 19.28 7.61
C THR A 5 27.98 19.66 7.82
N PHE A 6 27.11 18.66 8.01
CA PHE A 6 25.71 18.85 8.41
C PHE A 6 25.56 18.61 9.91
N ILE A 7 24.94 19.55 10.62
CA ILE A 7 24.58 19.43 12.04
C ILE A 7 23.05 19.50 12.13
N PRO A 8 22.35 18.36 12.16
CA PRO A 8 20.89 18.35 12.29
C PRO A 8 20.47 18.67 13.72
N GLU A 9 19.35 19.37 13.85
CA GLU A 9 18.63 19.48 15.12
C GLU A 9 17.80 18.21 15.32
N LEU A 10 17.91 17.57 16.48
CA LEU A 10 17.15 16.36 16.80
C LEU A 10 15.80 16.75 17.39
N VAL A 11 14.74 16.10 16.94
CA VAL A 11 13.42 16.26 17.54
C VAL A 11 13.36 15.40 18.81
N ASP A 12 13.10 16.04 19.96
CA ASP A 12 12.99 15.38 21.26
C ASP A 12 11.59 14.79 21.47
N VAL A 13 11.25 13.81 20.63
CA VAL A 13 10.00 13.03 20.70
C VAL A 13 10.29 11.56 20.54
N ASP A 14 9.61 10.73 21.31
CA ASP A 14 9.67 9.28 21.14
C ASP A 14 8.99 8.86 19.84
N PHE A 15 9.70 8.07 19.04
CA PHE A 15 9.13 7.52 17.81
C PHE A 15 8.22 6.32 18.14
N PRO A 16 7.01 6.24 17.53
CA PRO A 16 6.12 5.11 17.75
C PRO A 16 6.77 3.75 17.43
N SER A 17 6.46 2.74 18.23
CA SER A 17 7.01 1.39 18.05
C SER A 17 6.43 0.72 16.80
N TYR A 18 7.19 0.73 15.69
CA TYR A 18 6.82 0.08 14.43
C TYR A 18 7.04 -1.45 14.44
N ARG A 19 7.73 -2.00 15.45
CA ARG A 19 8.11 -3.42 15.51
C ARG A 19 6.92 -4.38 15.48
N SER A 20 5.80 -3.99 16.08
CA SER A 20 4.55 -4.75 16.09
C SER A 20 3.95 -4.94 14.71
N TRP A 21 4.34 -4.10 13.74
CA TRP A 21 3.80 -4.10 12.39
C TRP A 21 4.64 -4.96 11.42
N LEU A 22 5.83 -5.39 11.84
CA LEU A 22 6.73 -6.21 11.03
C LEU A 22 6.20 -7.64 10.78
N GLY A 23 5.31 -8.12 11.66
CA GLY A 23 4.70 -9.44 11.58
C GLY A 23 3.35 -9.48 10.83
N LEU A 24 2.92 -8.36 10.25
CA LEU A 24 1.68 -8.32 9.46
C LEU A 24 1.84 -9.07 8.14
N GLY A 25 0.72 -9.60 7.65
CA GLY A 25 0.63 -10.28 6.36
C GLY A 25 0.81 -11.79 6.44
N ASN A 26 -0.05 -12.47 7.20
CA ASN A 26 -0.08 -13.93 7.29
C ASN A 26 -0.31 -14.61 5.92
N ARG A 27 -0.96 -13.91 4.99
CA ARG A 27 -1.15 -14.35 3.60
C ARG A 27 -0.33 -13.50 2.66
N GLU A 28 0.62 -14.13 1.99
CA GLU A 28 1.49 -13.49 0.99
C GLU A 28 0.99 -13.80 -0.42
N VAL A 29 0.80 -12.75 -1.23
CA VAL A 29 0.40 -12.85 -2.63
C VAL A 29 1.47 -12.19 -3.50
N PRO A 30 2.11 -12.93 -4.42
CA PRO A 30 3.07 -12.34 -5.34
C PRO A 30 2.35 -11.48 -6.38
N VAL A 31 2.92 -10.30 -6.67
CA VAL A 31 2.41 -9.38 -7.67
C VAL A 31 3.56 -8.80 -8.50
N ASP A 32 3.28 -8.53 -9.77
CA ASP A 32 4.18 -7.77 -10.63
C ASP A 32 3.91 -6.27 -10.41
N ALA A 33 4.93 -5.54 -9.96
CA ALA A 33 4.77 -4.13 -9.62
C ALA A 33 4.53 -3.28 -10.87
N SER A 34 5.14 -3.64 -12.00
CA SER A 34 4.99 -2.92 -13.26
C SER A 34 3.59 -3.09 -13.85
N ALA A 35 3.07 -4.32 -13.81
CA ALA A 35 1.72 -4.62 -14.24
C ALA A 35 0.68 -3.98 -13.33
N LEU A 36 0.89 -4.04 -12.01
CA LEU A 36 0.00 -3.41 -11.03
C LEU A 36 0.02 -1.88 -11.17
N THR A 37 1.19 -1.27 -11.38
CA THR A 37 1.33 0.17 -11.64
C THR A 37 0.60 0.58 -12.92
N ALA A 38 0.74 -0.19 -13.99
CA ALA A 38 0.01 0.05 -15.24
C ALA A 38 -1.51 -0.08 -15.04
N ALA A 39 -1.96 -1.10 -14.32
CA ALA A 39 -3.38 -1.32 -13.99
C ALA A 39 -3.94 -0.19 -13.13
N LEU A 40 -3.18 0.31 -12.15
CA LEU A 40 -3.55 1.49 -11.38
C LEU A 40 -3.68 2.68 -12.31
N ASN A 41 -2.70 2.95 -13.19
CA ASN A 41 -2.72 4.04 -14.19
C ASN A 41 -3.89 4.00 -15.17
N ALA A 42 -4.40 2.81 -15.51
CA ALA A 42 -5.58 2.65 -16.34
C ALA A 42 -6.90 2.63 -15.55
N GLY A 43 -6.85 2.22 -14.28
CA GLY A 43 -8.02 1.94 -13.45
C GLY A 43 -8.73 3.19 -12.96
N THR A 44 -10.05 3.08 -12.79
CA THR A 44 -10.88 4.13 -12.19
C THR A 44 -10.52 4.36 -10.73
N THR A 45 -10.50 5.61 -10.32
CA THR A 45 -10.30 6.04 -8.93
C THR A 45 -11.55 6.70 -8.39
N GLU A 46 -11.75 6.54 -7.09
CA GLU A 46 -12.75 7.29 -6.34
C GLU A 46 -12.03 8.37 -5.54
N THR A 47 -12.46 9.62 -5.69
CA THR A 47 -11.87 10.73 -4.93
C THR A 47 -12.56 10.82 -3.57
N PHE A 48 -11.80 10.64 -2.50
CA PHE A 48 -12.25 10.81 -1.13
C PHE A 48 -11.67 12.09 -0.54
N THR A 49 -12.39 12.69 0.39
CA THR A 49 -11.89 13.83 1.17
C THR A 49 -11.54 13.36 2.56
N ARG A 50 -10.35 13.70 3.04
CA ARG A 50 -9.93 13.30 4.38
C ARG A 50 -10.59 14.20 5.42
N ASP A 51 -11.25 13.61 6.40
CA ASP A 51 -12.05 14.36 7.39
C ASP A 51 -11.22 15.32 8.26
N ASN A 52 -9.93 15.04 8.45
CA ASN A 52 -9.07 15.79 9.38
C ASN A 52 -8.47 17.07 8.77
N ASP A 53 -8.19 17.10 7.46
CA ASP A 53 -7.46 18.16 6.78
C ASP A 53 -8.16 18.67 5.51
N GLY A 54 -9.26 18.03 5.10
CA GLY A 54 -10.06 18.41 3.93
C GLY A 54 -9.36 18.14 2.60
N VAL A 55 -8.23 17.44 2.59
CA VAL A 55 -7.47 17.15 1.37
C VAL A 55 -8.16 16.04 0.59
N ALA A 56 -8.40 16.28 -0.70
CA ALA A 56 -8.87 15.27 -1.63
C ALA A 56 -7.75 14.30 -2.00
N TYR A 57 -8.03 13.00 -1.97
CA TYR A 57 -7.11 11.95 -2.37
C TYR A 57 -7.82 10.88 -3.19
N ASP A 58 -7.10 10.32 -4.16
CA ASP A 58 -7.62 9.27 -5.01
C ASP A 58 -7.42 7.91 -4.38
N VAL A 59 -8.51 7.16 -4.30
CA VAL A 59 -8.55 5.79 -3.80
C VAL A 59 -8.76 4.85 -4.96
N SER A 60 -7.89 3.85 -5.05
CA SER A 60 -8.05 2.73 -5.97
C SER A 60 -8.61 1.53 -5.22
N ARG A 61 -9.61 0.88 -5.80
CA ARG A 61 -10.10 -0.41 -5.33
C ARG A 61 -9.15 -1.50 -5.78
N LEU A 62 -8.70 -2.34 -4.85
CA LEU A 62 -7.93 -3.54 -5.12
C LEU A 62 -8.75 -4.76 -4.74
N SER A 63 -8.88 -5.70 -5.67
CA SER A 63 -9.40 -7.04 -5.43
C SER A 63 -8.25 -8.01 -5.32
N ILE A 64 -8.15 -8.70 -4.20
CA ILE A 64 -7.01 -9.55 -3.87
C ILE A 64 -7.46 -11.00 -3.78
N THR A 65 -6.90 -11.85 -4.63
CA THR A 65 -7.23 -13.28 -4.74
C THR A 65 -6.04 -14.13 -4.35
N SER A 66 -6.19 -15.45 -4.32
CA SER A 66 -5.05 -16.38 -4.15
C SER A 66 -4.11 -16.41 -5.35
N ARG A 67 -4.55 -15.86 -6.49
CA ARG A 67 -3.78 -15.87 -7.74
C ARG A 67 -3.01 -14.58 -7.97
N GLY A 68 -3.40 -13.48 -7.33
CA GLY A 68 -2.79 -12.18 -7.55
C GLY A 68 -3.67 -11.05 -7.04
N VAL A 69 -3.31 -9.83 -7.44
CA VAL A 69 -4.06 -8.61 -7.14
C VAL A 69 -4.48 -7.94 -8.42
N GLU A 70 -5.75 -7.53 -8.45
CA GLU A 70 -6.40 -6.87 -9.57
C GLU A 70 -6.92 -5.49 -9.13
N VAL A 71 -6.84 -4.50 -10.02
CA VAL A 71 -7.37 -3.17 -9.76
C VAL A 71 -8.84 -3.14 -10.23
N GLY A 72 -9.74 -2.77 -9.33
CA GLY A 72 -11.19 -2.74 -9.59
C GLY A 72 -11.94 -3.90 -8.92
N SER A 73 -13.11 -4.23 -9.48
CA SER A 73 -13.92 -5.37 -9.03
C SER A 73 -13.44 -6.65 -9.73
N SER A 74 -13.15 -7.69 -8.95
CA SER A 74 -12.93 -9.04 -9.48
C SER A 74 -14.25 -9.82 -9.49
N ASP A 75 -14.39 -10.75 -10.43
CA ASP A 75 -15.53 -11.68 -10.50
C ASP A 75 -15.38 -12.87 -9.52
N ASP A 76 -14.24 -12.96 -8.82
CA ASP A 76 -13.99 -13.99 -7.82
C ASP A 76 -14.76 -13.67 -6.51
N PRO A 77 -15.70 -14.53 -6.08
CA PRO A 77 -16.49 -14.29 -4.87
C PRO A 77 -15.66 -14.35 -3.58
N ASP A 78 -14.49 -14.98 -3.62
CA ASP A 78 -13.55 -15.04 -2.49
C ASP A 78 -12.48 -13.93 -2.56
N ALA A 79 -12.59 -13.00 -3.52
CA ALA A 79 -11.69 -11.86 -3.62
C ALA A 79 -11.89 -10.91 -2.45
N LEU A 80 -10.79 -10.56 -1.79
CA LEU A 80 -10.78 -9.53 -0.77
C LEU A 80 -10.72 -8.15 -1.42
N VAL A 81 -11.80 -7.39 -1.30
CA VAL A 81 -11.87 -6.04 -1.87
C VAL A 81 -11.51 -5.00 -0.81
N ILE A 82 -10.45 -4.23 -1.07
CA ILE A 82 -9.99 -3.14 -0.20
C ILE A 82 -9.79 -1.85 -1.00
N GLY A 83 -10.01 -0.70 -0.35
CA GLY A 83 -9.63 0.60 -0.87
C GLY A 83 -8.22 0.96 -0.41
N VAL A 84 -7.39 1.52 -1.28
CA VAL A 84 -6.07 2.02 -0.91
C VAL A 84 -5.81 3.37 -1.57
N ASN A 85 -5.11 4.25 -0.87
CA ASN A 85 -4.67 5.51 -1.47
C ASN A 85 -3.72 5.21 -2.63
N ARG A 86 -4.11 5.65 -3.81
CA ARG A 86 -3.40 5.38 -5.06
C ARG A 86 -1.97 5.90 -5.04
N ALA A 87 -1.77 7.14 -4.60
CA ALA A 87 -0.46 7.77 -4.60
C ALA A 87 0.50 7.00 -3.67
N PHE A 88 0.03 6.66 -2.47
CA PHE A 88 0.85 5.90 -1.52
C PHE A 88 1.14 4.48 -2.01
N LEU A 89 0.20 3.85 -2.71
CA LEU A 89 0.47 2.54 -3.31
C LEU A 89 1.53 2.63 -4.41
N LEU A 90 1.40 3.59 -5.33
CA LEU A 90 2.40 3.80 -6.39
C LEU A 90 3.79 4.08 -5.82
N ASP A 91 3.88 4.90 -4.77
CA ASP A 91 5.14 5.17 -4.07
C ASP A 91 5.71 3.90 -3.41
N ALA A 92 4.84 3.06 -2.83
CA ALA A 92 5.25 1.83 -2.15
C ALA A 92 5.67 0.70 -3.12
N LEU A 93 5.09 0.64 -4.31
CA LEU A 93 5.51 -0.29 -5.37
C LEU A 93 6.93 0.04 -5.86
N GLY A 94 7.27 1.33 -5.89
CA GLY A 94 8.59 1.79 -6.30
C GLY A 94 8.95 1.30 -7.71
N THR A 95 10.19 0.86 -7.90
CA THR A 95 10.71 0.38 -9.19
C THR A 95 11.09 -1.11 -9.18
N GLY A 96 10.51 -1.93 -8.30
CA GLY A 96 10.76 -3.38 -8.27
C GLY A 96 9.99 -4.11 -9.38
N ASP A 97 10.45 -5.29 -9.79
CA ASP A 97 9.74 -6.11 -10.78
C ASP A 97 8.67 -6.98 -10.09
N GLN A 98 9.09 -7.79 -9.12
CA GLN A 98 8.18 -8.65 -8.36
C GLN A 98 8.10 -8.20 -6.91
N LEU A 99 6.90 -8.11 -6.35
CA LEU A 99 6.62 -7.74 -4.97
C LEU A 99 5.73 -8.78 -4.31
N THR A 100 5.74 -8.77 -2.98
CA THR A 100 4.85 -9.61 -2.17
C THR A 100 3.94 -8.73 -1.33
N LEU A 101 2.64 -8.96 -1.47
CA LEU A 101 1.61 -8.30 -0.68
C LEU A 101 1.17 -9.22 0.45
N GLY A 102 1.46 -8.82 1.68
CA GLY A 102 1.05 -9.46 2.91
C GLY A 102 -0.28 -8.92 3.40
N LEU A 103 -1.25 -9.82 3.57
CA LEU A 103 -2.63 -9.52 3.98
C LEU A 103 -3.04 -10.34 5.19
N ASP A 104 -3.82 -9.70 6.05
CA ASP A 104 -4.47 -10.35 7.19
C ASP A 104 -6.00 -10.31 7.03
N ASP A 105 -6.58 -9.12 6.95
CA ASP A 105 -8.03 -8.86 6.92
C ASP A 105 -8.36 -7.63 6.05
N PRO A 106 -9.62 -7.45 5.58
CA PRO A 106 -10.00 -6.32 4.72
C PRO A 106 -9.80 -4.94 5.36
N ILE A 107 -9.78 -4.89 6.69
CA ILE A 107 -9.53 -3.68 7.48
C ILE A 107 -8.14 -3.66 8.10
N ALA A 108 -7.32 -4.69 7.87
CA ALA A 108 -5.96 -4.75 8.37
C ALA A 108 -4.99 -4.04 7.41
N PRO A 109 -3.84 -3.57 7.92
CA PRO A 109 -2.83 -2.93 7.08
C PRO A 109 -2.29 -3.90 6.04
N LEU A 110 -2.06 -3.39 4.83
CA LEU A 110 -1.41 -4.09 3.73
C LEU A 110 0.10 -3.95 3.88
N ALA A 111 0.80 -5.07 4.03
CA ALA A 111 2.26 -5.12 4.02
C ALA A 111 2.78 -5.32 2.59
N ILE A 112 3.72 -4.49 2.13
CA ILE A 112 4.37 -4.62 0.82
C ILE A 112 5.84 -4.89 1.06
N ARG A 113 6.31 -6.03 0.55
CA ARG A 113 7.70 -6.48 0.64
C ARG A 113 8.29 -6.61 -0.74
N ASN A 114 9.54 -6.20 -0.89
CA ASN A 114 10.29 -6.42 -2.11
C ASN A 114 11.28 -7.57 -1.90
N PRO A 115 11.11 -8.74 -2.54
CA PRO A 115 12.04 -9.86 -2.46
C PRO A 115 13.44 -9.53 -3.02
N ASP A 116 13.56 -8.58 -3.96
CA ASP A 116 14.84 -8.14 -4.50
C ASP A 116 15.56 -7.15 -3.59
N ARG A 117 14.86 -6.59 -2.59
CA ARG A 117 15.40 -5.64 -1.61
C ARG A 117 15.07 -6.10 -0.19
N ASP A 118 15.85 -7.07 0.26
CA ASP A 118 15.81 -7.56 1.64
C ASP A 118 15.81 -6.42 2.65
N GLY A 119 14.84 -6.44 3.58
CA GLY A 119 14.67 -5.44 4.63
C GLY A 119 13.79 -4.24 4.28
N THR A 120 13.21 -4.18 3.07
CA THR A 120 12.21 -3.15 2.73
C THR A 120 10.79 -3.62 3.07
N LEU A 121 10.10 -2.80 3.85
CA LEU A 121 8.70 -3.01 4.23
C LEU A 121 7.96 -1.68 4.14
N SER A 122 6.96 -1.64 3.27
CA SER A 122 6.00 -0.54 3.20
C SER A 122 4.68 -1.01 3.79
N ILE A 123 4.03 -0.19 4.60
CA ILE A 123 2.73 -0.53 5.19
C ILE A 123 1.70 0.51 4.79
N LEU A 124 0.60 0.03 4.23
CA LEU A 124 -0.50 0.85 3.76
C LEU A 124 -1.75 0.56 4.57
N MET A 125 -2.35 1.60 5.12
CA MET A 125 -3.64 1.49 5.78
C MET A 125 -4.75 1.41 4.71
N PRO A 126 -5.69 0.46 4.83
CA PRO A 126 -6.83 0.40 3.94
C PRO A 126 -7.78 1.59 4.19
N VAL A 127 -8.37 2.08 3.12
CA VAL A 127 -9.47 3.02 3.13
C VAL A 127 -10.76 2.21 3.06
N ARG A 128 -11.69 2.49 3.96
CA ARG A 128 -13.02 1.90 3.88
C ARG A 128 -13.73 2.44 2.65
N LEU A 129 -13.98 1.56 1.69
CA LEU A 129 -14.88 1.87 0.61
C LEU A 129 -16.30 1.72 1.16
N ASP A 130 -17.13 2.74 1.00
CA ASP A 130 -18.56 2.57 1.24
C ASP A 130 -19.03 1.47 0.27
N GLN A 131 -19.52 0.38 0.85
CA GLN A 131 -20.04 -0.73 0.07
C GLN A 131 -21.26 -0.20 -0.69
N PRO A 132 -21.32 -0.28 -2.03
CA PRO A 132 -22.56 0.04 -2.72
C PRO A 132 -23.64 -0.91 -2.18
N VAL A 133 -24.71 -0.32 -1.65
CA VAL A 133 -25.97 -0.97 -1.26
C VAL A 133 -26.65 -1.65 -2.44
#